data_AF-A0AAD0RLS1-F1
#
_entry.id   AF-A0AAD0RLS1-F1
#
_cell.length_a   1.000
_cell.length_b   1.000
_cell.length_c   1.000
_cell.angle_alpha   90.00
_cell.angle_beta   90.00
_cell.angle_gamma   90.00
#
_symmetry.space_group_name_H-M   'P 1'
#
loop_
_entity.id
_entity.type
_entity.pdbx_description
1 polymer ?
#
loop_
_entity_poly.entity_id
_entity_poly.type
_entity_poly.pdbx_seq_one_letter_code
_entity_poly.pdbx_strand_id
1 'polypeptide(L)'
;MYQLTNLSELQKATTLFKAYFGICKFKVVCMLVITAWVGMMLAPQSDKTLLAQFMSLMGIGLLSSSAAAVNHIVDREIDKKMARTRNRPLATDSVSVSSALIFATGLAISGYAFLTIFANQLCALLTLAALFGYAVVYTLLLKRATPQNIVIGGLAGAMPPLLGWVSETGQLGAEPWLLVMIIFAWTPPHFWALAIARKRDYEKAEVPMLPVTHGNEFTKLCVLFYTIILTLVCLLPYLVGMSGWIYLLVSGMANVAFIYKATKLMKTNSLEYAMRVFYFSIWHLLIVFIALFVDKAFI
;
A
#
# COMPACT_ATOMS: atom_id res chain seq x y z
N MET A 1 -24.15 -32.23 27.05
CA MET A 1 -24.83 -31.13 26.32
C MET A 1 -24.14 -29.78 26.53
N TYR A 2 -23.88 -29.33 27.77
CA TYR A 2 -23.19 -28.06 28.07
C TYR A 2 -21.78 -27.88 27.45
N GLN A 3 -20.96 -28.94 27.43
CA GLN A 3 -19.62 -28.91 26.81
C GLN A 3 -19.64 -28.76 25.28
N LEU A 4 -20.65 -29.34 24.61
CA LEU A 4 -20.79 -29.24 23.14
C LEU A 4 -21.23 -27.82 22.73
N THR A 5 -22.06 -27.15 23.56
CA THR A 5 -22.46 -25.76 23.35
C THR A 5 -21.27 -24.81 23.42
N ASN A 6 -20.39 -24.97 24.42
CA ASN A 6 -19.18 -24.14 24.58
C ASN A 6 -18.18 -24.29 23.43
N LEU A 7 -18.01 -25.52 22.91
CA LEU A 7 -17.15 -25.76 21.74
C LEU A 7 -17.71 -25.08 20.48
N SER A 8 -19.04 -25.10 20.29
CA SER A 8 -19.68 -24.43 19.16
C SER A 8 -19.61 -22.90 19.24
N GLU A 9 -19.75 -22.30 20.43
CA GLU A 9 -19.62 -20.86 20.63
C GLU A 9 -18.17 -20.39 20.45
N LEU A 10 -17.20 -21.15 20.97
CA LEU A 10 -15.78 -20.85 20.74
C LEU A 10 -15.41 -20.92 19.25
N GLN A 11 -15.98 -21.89 18.52
CA GLN A 11 -15.75 -22.06 17.10
C GLN A 11 -16.41 -20.93 16.28
N LYS A 12 -17.60 -20.47 16.66
CA LYS A 12 -18.23 -19.27 16.10
C LYS A 12 -17.41 -18.01 16.36
N ALA A 13 -16.97 -17.79 17.61
CA ALA A 13 -16.13 -16.65 17.99
C ALA A 13 -14.80 -16.64 17.21
N THR A 14 -14.17 -17.80 17.07
CA THR A 14 -12.93 -17.96 16.28
C THR A 14 -13.15 -17.63 14.80
N THR A 15 -14.29 -18.07 14.24
CA THR A 15 -14.65 -17.80 12.84
C THR A 15 -14.91 -16.31 12.62
N LEU A 16 -15.63 -15.67 13.54
CA LEU A 16 -15.93 -14.25 13.50
C LEU A 16 -14.66 -13.40 13.68
N PHE A 17 -13.77 -13.77 14.60
CA PHE A 17 -12.49 -13.11 14.79
C PHE A 17 -11.64 -13.18 13.50
N LYS A 18 -11.53 -14.36 12.89
CA LYS A 18 -10.84 -14.54 11.59
C LYS A 18 -11.47 -13.68 10.49
N ALA A 19 -12.79 -13.52 10.50
CA ALA A 19 -13.50 -12.68 9.55
C ALA A 19 -13.14 -11.19 9.72
N TYR A 20 -13.19 -10.66 10.95
CA TYR A 20 -12.78 -9.27 11.25
C TYR A 20 -11.30 -9.03 10.96
N PHE A 21 -10.43 -9.97 11.33
CA PHE A 21 -9.00 -9.89 11.01
C PHE A 21 -8.74 -9.91 9.50
N GLY A 22 -9.54 -10.70 8.76
CA GLY A 22 -9.49 -10.77 7.30
C GLY A 22 -9.85 -9.44 6.63
N ILE A 23 -10.81 -8.68 7.17
CA ILE A 23 -11.20 -7.40 6.57
C ILE A 23 -10.17 -6.29 6.78
N CYS A 24 -9.34 -6.37 7.82
CA CYS A 24 -8.22 -5.44 8.04
C CYS A 24 -7.10 -5.56 6.99
N LYS A 25 -7.06 -6.63 6.18
CA LYS A 25 -5.95 -6.93 5.26
C LYS A 25 -4.58 -6.87 5.95
N PHE A 26 -4.43 -7.56 7.09
CA PHE A 26 -3.25 -7.51 7.95
C PHE A 26 -1.90 -7.51 7.20
N LYS A 27 -1.69 -8.44 6.26
CA LYS A 27 -0.44 -8.51 5.48
C LYS A 27 -0.13 -7.22 4.72
N VAL A 28 -1.15 -6.59 4.12
CA VAL A 28 -0.98 -5.33 3.38
C VAL A 28 -0.71 -4.19 4.35
N VAL A 29 -1.47 -4.11 5.45
CA VAL A 29 -1.27 -3.08 6.47
C VAL A 29 0.11 -3.19 7.12
N CYS A 30 0.60 -4.39 7.41
CA CYS A 30 1.96 -4.59 7.90
C CYS A 30 3.01 -4.01 6.94
N MET A 31 2.85 -4.20 5.63
CA MET A 31 3.77 -3.61 4.65
C MET A 31 3.71 -2.07 4.68
N LEU A 32 2.51 -1.48 4.78
CA LEU A 32 2.36 -0.03 4.93
C LEU A 32 3.03 0.49 6.21
N VAL A 33 2.83 -0.21 7.33
CA VAL A 33 3.44 0.14 8.62
C VAL A 33 4.96 -0.01 8.58
N ILE A 34 5.51 -1.02 7.90
CA ILE A 34 6.96 -1.14 7.69
C ILE A 34 7.50 0.06 6.92
N THR A 35 6.82 0.48 5.84
CA THR A 35 7.25 1.66 5.08
C THR A 35 7.13 2.96 5.90
N ALA A 36 6.12 3.06 6.78
CA ALA A 36 6.02 4.16 7.75
C ALA A 36 7.16 4.11 8.77
N TRP A 37 7.51 2.93 9.28
CA TRP A 37 8.63 2.76 10.19
C TRP A 37 9.95 3.18 9.53
N VAL A 38 10.19 2.85 8.26
CA VAL A 38 11.38 3.37 7.56
C VAL A 38 11.37 4.90 7.50
N GLY A 39 10.23 5.52 7.18
CA GLY A 39 10.11 6.98 7.19
C GLY A 39 10.37 7.61 8.56
N MET A 40 9.87 6.98 9.63
CA MET A 40 10.13 7.34 11.02
C MET A 40 11.62 7.25 11.37
N MET A 41 12.30 6.18 10.95
CA MET A 41 13.73 6.02 11.19
C MET A 41 14.59 6.97 10.36
N LEU A 42 14.11 7.38 9.18
CA LEU A 42 14.80 8.36 8.33
C LEU A 42 14.61 9.80 8.81
N ALA A 43 13.61 10.09 9.64
CA ALA A 43 13.42 11.41 10.23
C ALA A 43 14.59 11.83 11.15
N PRO A 44 14.83 13.14 11.33
CA PRO A 44 15.70 13.65 12.38
C PRO A 44 15.32 13.07 13.75
N GLN A 45 16.31 12.91 14.64
CA GLN A 45 16.05 12.38 15.98
C GLN A 45 14.99 13.22 16.70
N SER A 46 14.02 12.53 17.29
CA SER A 46 12.98 13.12 18.13
C SER A 46 13.20 12.70 19.58
N ASP A 47 12.70 13.49 20.53
CA ASP A 47 12.72 13.15 21.97
C ASP A 47 11.66 12.11 22.35
N LYS A 48 11.02 11.46 21.37
CA LYS A 48 9.93 10.52 21.62
C LYS A 48 10.44 9.20 22.15
N THR A 49 9.73 8.67 23.13
CA THR A 49 10.01 7.34 23.66
C THR A 49 9.70 6.25 22.61
N LEU A 50 10.39 5.12 22.69
CA LEU A 50 10.11 3.96 21.83
C LEU A 50 8.64 3.51 21.91
N LEU A 51 8.02 3.66 23.09
CA LEU A 51 6.59 3.38 23.27
C LEU A 51 5.72 4.34 22.44
N ALA A 52 6.01 5.65 22.46
CA ALA A 52 5.27 6.63 21.68
C ALA A 52 5.43 6.40 20.16
N GLN A 53 6.63 6.04 19.71
CA GLN A 53 6.89 5.66 18.32
C GLN A 53 6.10 4.41 17.92
N PHE A 54 6.13 3.35 18.74
CA PHE A 54 5.35 2.14 18.50
C PHE A 54 3.84 2.44 18.44
N MET A 55 3.31 3.24 19.38
CA MET A 55 1.90 3.63 19.38
C MET A 55 1.52 4.49 18.18
N SER A 56 2.43 5.33 17.68
CA SER A 56 2.24 6.09 16.44
C SER A 56 2.10 5.16 15.23
N LEU A 57 2.98 4.16 15.10
CA LEU A 57 2.88 3.14 14.05
C LEU A 57 1.58 2.33 14.16
N MET A 58 1.14 2.00 15.38
CA MET A 58 -0.16 1.36 15.60
C MET A 58 -1.30 2.26 15.14
N GLY A 59 -1.26 3.57 15.42
CA GLY A 59 -2.24 4.54 14.92
C GLY A 59 -2.35 4.54 13.39
N ILE A 60 -1.21 4.59 12.69
CA ILE A 60 -1.14 4.48 11.21
C ILE A 60 -1.74 3.14 10.74
N GLY A 61 -1.41 2.04 11.42
CA GLY A 61 -1.92 0.71 11.11
C GLY A 61 -3.43 0.57 11.31
N LEU A 62 -3.99 1.16 12.36
CA LEU A 62 -5.43 1.15 12.67
C LEU A 62 -6.23 1.92 11.61
N LEU A 63 -5.79 3.13 11.24
CA LEU A 63 -6.41 3.90 10.16
C LEU A 63 -6.28 3.20 8.79
N SER A 64 -5.13 2.60 8.51
CA SER A 64 -4.95 1.78 7.30
C SER A 64 -5.88 0.56 7.27
N SER A 65 -6.08 -0.08 8.42
CA SER A 65 -7.02 -1.21 8.58
C SER A 65 -8.47 -0.77 8.41
N SER A 66 -8.83 0.42 8.91
CA SER A 66 -10.14 1.03 8.68
C SER A 66 -10.38 1.27 7.18
N ALA A 67 -9.39 1.86 6.49
CA ALA A 67 -9.45 2.07 5.04
C ALA A 67 -9.63 0.76 4.26
N ALA A 68 -8.95 -0.31 4.69
CA ALA A 68 -9.10 -1.65 4.12
C ALA A 68 -10.50 -2.26 4.37
N ALA A 69 -11.05 -2.09 5.58
CA ALA A 69 -12.38 -2.53 5.93
C ALA A 69 -13.45 -1.80 5.09
N VAL A 70 -13.36 -0.47 4.98
CA VAL A 70 -14.26 0.33 4.11
C VAL A 70 -14.15 -0.12 2.66
N ASN A 71 -12.94 -0.40 2.17
CA ASN A 71 -12.76 -0.91 0.81
C ASN A 71 -13.49 -2.24 0.59
N HIS A 72 -13.47 -3.19 1.54
CA HIS A 72 -14.24 -4.43 1.41
C HIS A 72 -15.76 -4.20 1.48
N ILE A 73 -16.24 -3.21 2.23
CA ILE A 73 -17.65 -2.84 2.27
C ILE A 73 -18.09 -2.34 0.89
N VAL A 74 -17.33 -1.42 0.30
CA VAL A 74 -17.65 -0.80 -1.00
C VAL A 74 -17.50 -1.79 -2.17
N ASP A 75 -16.49 -2.66 -2.12
CA ASP A 75 -16.17 -3.62 -3.18
C ASP A 75 -16.96 -4.94 -3.08
N ARG A 76 -17.88 -5.10 -2.12
CA ARG A 76 -18.61 -6.35 -1.85
C ARG A 76 -19.16 -7.04 -3.11
N GLU A 77 -19.85 -6.29 -3.98
CA GLU A 77 -20.46 -6.86 -5.20
C GLU A 77 -19.42 -7.18 -6.29
N ILE A 78 -18.35 -6.40 -6.38
CA ILE A 78 -17.24 -6.66 -7.32
C ILE A 78 -16.47 -7.91 -6.86
N ASP A 79 -16.23 -8.01 -5.55
CA ASP A 79 -15.46 -9.09 -4.95
C ASP A 79 -16.12 -10.46 -5.18
N LYS A 80 -17.46 -10.53 -5.19
CA LYS A 80 -18.23 -11.74 -5.53
C LYS A 80 -17.95 -12.26 -6.95
N LYS A 81 -17.64 -11.36 -7.90
CA LYS A 81 -17.39 -11.70 -9.32
C LYS A 81 -15.95 -12.14 -9.61
N MET A 82 -15.02 -11.91 -8.69
CA MET A 82 -13.59 -12.17 -8.89
C MET A 82 -13.11 -13.43 -8.17
N ALA A 83 -12.45 -14.34 -8.90
CA ALA A 83 -11.99 -15.64 -8.37
C ALA A 83 -11.11 -15.54 -7.12
N ARG A 84 -10.31 -14.46 -7.00
CA ARG A 84 -9.40 -14.22 -5.88
C ARG A 84 -10.12 -13.72 -4.62
N THR A 85 -11.25 -13.05 -4.75
CA THR A 85 -11.86 -12.25 -3.67
C THR A 85 -13.27 -12.71 -3.29
N ARG A 86 -13.86 -13.64 -4.05
CA ARG A 86 -15.17 -14.26 -3.78
C ARG A 86 -15.30 -14.89 -2.39
N ASN A 87 -14.19 -15.28 -1.77
CA ASN A 87 -14.15 -15.89 -0.44
C ASN A 87 -13.91 -14.86 0.69
N ARG A 88 -13.97 -13.56 0.40
CA ARG A 88 -13.79 -12.52 1.43
C ARG A 88 -15.00 -12.48 2.38
N PRO A 89 -14.79 -12.13 3.66
CA PRO A 89 -15.84 -12.19 4.68
C PRO A 89 -17.14 -11.44 4.34
N LEU A 90 -17.04 -10.27 3.70
CA LEU A 90 -18.19 -9.47 3.26
C LEU A 90 -18.83 -9.98 1.96
N ALA A 91 -18.07 -10.70 1.12
CA ALA A 91 -18.59 -11.30 -0.12
C ALA A 91 -19.41 -12.58 0.15
N THR A 92 -19.06 -13.30 1.23
CA THR A 92 -19.74 -14.51 1.70
C THR A 92 -20.78 -14.24 2.78
N ASP A 93 -21.07 -12.96 3.08
CA ASP A 93 -22.03 -12.53 4.10
C ASP A 93 -21.76 -13.06 5.52
N SER A 94 -20.50 -13.40 5.82
CA SER A 94 -20.08 -13.84 7.16
C SER A 94 -20.01 -12.69 8.18
N VAL A 95 -19.94 -11.45 7.70
CA VAL A 95 -19.99 -10.21 8.49
C VAL A 95 -20.99 -9.27 7.83
N SER A 96 -21.94 -8.75 8.61
CA SER A 96 -22.91 -7.78 8.09
C SER A 96 -22.24 -6.45 7.72
N VAL A 97 -22.79 -5.73 6.74
CA VAL A 97 -22.29 -4.40 6.34
C VAL A 97 -22.30 -3.43 7.52
N SER A 98 -23.37 -3.43 8.32
CA SER A 98 -23.49 -2.55 9.49
C SER A 98 -22.40 -2.84 10.53
N SER A 99 -22.13 -4.12 10.82
CA SER A 99 -21.09 -4.50 11.78
C SER A 99 -19.68 -4.17 11.27
N ALA A 100 -19.43 -4.37 9.97
CA ALA A 100 -18.17 -3.98 9.34
C ALA A 100 -17.97 -2.46 9.38
N LEU A 101 -19.03 -1.67 9.19
CA LEU A 101 -18.98 -0.21 9.25
C LEU A 101 -18.68 0.28 10.67
N ILE A 102 -19.38 -0.26 11.69
CA ILE A 102 -19.11 0.06 13.10
C ILE A 102 -17.65 -0.26 13.45
N PHE A 103 -17.16 -1.42 13.02
CA PHE A 103 -15.78 -1.83 13.25
C PHE A 103 -14.78 -0.89 12.55
N ALA A 104 -15.00 -0.55 11.28
CA ALA A 104 -14.16 0.38 10.54
C ALA A 104 -14.12 1.76 11.19
N THR A 105 -15.27 2.28 11.65
CA THR A 105 -15.36 3.56 12.38
C THR A 105 -14.63 3.49 13.71
N GLY A 106 -14.76 2.39 14.46
CA GLY A 106 -14.00 2.18 15.70
C GLY A 106 -12.49 2.21 15.46
N LEU A 107 -12.00 1.50 14.44
CA LEU A 107 -10.59 1.53 14.05
C LEU A 107 -10.11 2.94 13.65
N ALA A 108 -10.93 3.71 12.93
CA ALA A 108 -10.59 5.08 12.54
C ALA A 108 -10.48 6.01 13.75
N ILE A 109 -11.45 5.95 14.67
CA ILE A 109 -11.46 6.76 15.90
C ILE A 109 -10.27 6.40 16.78
N SER A 110 -10.02 5.11 17.02
CA SER A 110 -8.89 4.65 17.82
C SER A 110 -7.55 5.02 17.18
N GLY A 111 -7.39 4.81 15.87
CA GLY A 111 -6.18 5.17 15.16
C GLY A 111 -5.89 6.68 15.19
N TYR A 112 -6.93 7.51 15.00
CA TYR A 112 -6.81 8.95 15.09
C TYR A 112 -6.43 9.40 16.50
N ALA A 113 -7.07 8.85 17.54
CA ALA A 113 -6.73 9.14 18.93
C ALA A 113 -5.27 8.76 19.26
N PHE A 114 -4.80 7.60 18.80
CA PHE A 114 -3.41 7.18 18.98
C PHE A 114 -2.43 8.17 18.35
N LEU A 115 -2.71 8.64 17.14
CA LEU A 115 -1.85 9.62 16.47
C LEU A 115 -1.90 10.99 17.14
N THR A 116 -3.06 11.48 17.58
CA THR A 116 -3.14 12.75 18.30
C THR A 116 -2.39 12.70 19.64
N ILE A 117 -2.41 11.56 20.35
CA ILE A 117 -1.78 11.40 21.67
C ILE A 117 -0.27 11.12 21.57
N PHE A 118 0.15 10.19 20.71
CA PHE A 118 1.53 9.68 20.67
C PHE A 118 2.36 10.23 19.49
N ALA A 119 1.71 10.65 18.41
CA ALA A 119 2.35 11.28 17.28
C ALA A 119 2.23 12.82 17.38
N ASN A 120 1.35 13.40 16.57
CA ASN A 120 0.97 14.80 16.57
C ASN A 120 -0.28 14.97 15.70
N GLN A 121 -0.91 16.14 15.82
CA GLN A 121 -2.15 16.46 15.14
C GLN A 121 -2.02 16.45 13.61
N LEU A 122 -0.88 16.88 13.07
CA LEU A 122 -0.63 16.88 11.62
C LEU A 122 -0.61 15.45 11.06
N CYS A 123 0.10 14.54 11.72
CA CYS A 123 0.14 13.13 11.35
C CYS A 123 -1.26 12.50 11.41
N ALA A 124 -2.05 12.81 12.43
CA ALA A 124 -3.41 12.30 12.58
C ALA A 124 -4.31 12.74 11.41
N LEU A 125 -4.29 14.04 11.07
CA LEU A 125 -5.07 14.60 9.96
C LEU A 125 -4.63 14.07 8.60
N LEU A 126 -3.32 13.95 8.36
CA LEU A 126 -2.80 13.40 7.10
C LEU A 126 -3.15 11.92 6.93
N THR A 127 -3.09 11.14 8.01
CA THR A 127 -3.46 9.71 7.96
C THR A 127 -4.96 9.56 7.72
N LEU A 128 -5.79 10.40 8.34
CA LEU A 128 -7.23 10.45 8.09
C LEU A 128 -7.54 10.88 6.65
N ALA A 129 -6.82 11.86 6.11
CA ALA A 129 -6.93 12.28 4.72
C ALA A 129 -6.52 11.15 3.75
N ALA A 130 -5.48 10.38 4.07
CA ALA A 130 -5.09 9.21 3.29
C ALA A 130 -6.15 8.10 3.32
N LEU A 131 -6.78 7.86 4.47
CA LEU A 131 -7.95 6.98 4.58
C LEU A 131 -9.08 7.46 3.67
N PHE A 132 -9.44 8.73 3.74
CA PHE A 132 -10.50 9.31 2.90
C PHE A 132 -10.17 9.22 1.41
N GLY A 133 -8.93 9.57 1.03
CA GLY A 133 -8.44 9.44 -0.34
C GLY A 133 -8.53 8.02 -0.86
N TYR A 134 -8.17 7.02 -0.06
CA TYR A 134 -8.27 5.62 -0.46
C TYR A 134 -9.72 5.10 -0.50
N ALA A 135 -10.51 5.38 0.53
CA ALA A 135 -11.86 4.87 0.69
C ALA A 135 -12.86 5.54 -0.26
N VAL A 136 -12.77 6.86 -0.43
CA VAL A 136 -13.72 7.63 -1.23
C VAL A 136 -13.17 7.87 -2.62
N VAL A 137 -12.06 8.60 -2.73
CA VAL A 137 -11.56 9.04 -4.05
C VAL A 137 -11.14 7.83 -4.89
N TYR A 138 -10.35 6.92 -4.33
CA TYR A 138 -9.94 5.73 -5.07
C TYR A 138 -11.05 4.68 -5.19
N THR A 139 -11.58 4.17 -4.07
CA THR A 139 -12.45 2.99 -4.10
C THR A 139 -13.83 3.28 -4.70
N LEU A 140 -14.47 4.40 -4.36
CA LEU A 140 -15.81 4.73 -4.87
C LEU A 140 -15.77 5.33 -6.29
N LEU A 141 -14.82 6.23 -6.55
CA LEU A 141 -14.80 7.01 -7.80
C LEU A 141 -13.83 6.43 -8.83
N LEU A 142 -12.52 6.57 -8.59
CA LEU A 142 -11.51 6.35 -9.61
C LEU A 142 -11.47 4.91 -10.11
N LYS A 143 -11.58 3.93 -9.20
CA LYS A 143 -11.51 2.50 -9.53
C LYS A 143 -12.47 2.10 -10.65
N ARG A 144 -13.65 2.74 -10.70
CA ARG A 144 -14.72 2.46 -11.67
C ARG A 144 -14.70 3.42 -12.87
N ALA A 145 -14.06 4.57 -12.76
CA ALA A 145 -14.18 5.66 -13.72
C ALA A 145 -13.02 5.78 -14.72
N THR A 146 -11.81 5.32 -14.39
CA THR A 146 -10.62 5.62 -15.21
C THR A 146 -9.55 4.51 -15.22
N PRO A 147 -8.84 4.32 -16.34
CA PRO A 147 -7.66 3.45 -16.39
C PRO A 147 -6.45 3.99 -15.62
N GLN A 148 -6.49 5.26 -15.20
CA GLN A 148 -5.48 5.89 -14.33
C GLN A 148 -5.79 5.71 -12.83
N ASN A 149 -6.76 4.84 -12.51
CA ASN A 149 -7.20 4.59 -11.14
C ASN A 149 -6.07 4.25 -10.16
N ILE A 150 -5.10 3.45 -10.61
CA ILE A 150 -3.94 3.03 -9.81
C ILE A 150 -2.90 4.15 -9.69
N VAL A 151 -2.75 4.99 -10.72
CA VAL A 151 -1.79 6.11 -10.66
C VAL A 151 -2.28 7.14 -9.64
N ILE A 152 -3.51 7.63 -9.81
CA ILE A 152 -4.07 8.68 -8.93
C ILE A 152 -4.37 8.10 -7.54
N GLY A 153 -4.98 6.91 -7.46
CA GLY A 153 -5.27 6.24 -6.20
C GLY A 153 -4.03 5.74 -5.46
N GLY A 154 -2.93 5.54 -6.18
CA GLY A 154 -1.64 5.12 -5.62
C GLY A 154 -1.04 6.13 -4.66
N LEU A 155 -1.42 7.41 -4.74
CA LEU A 155 -0.93 8.45 -3.83
C LEU A 155 -1.26 8.12 -2.37
N ALA A 156 -2.49 7.70 -2.07
CA ALA A 156 -2.89 7.33 -0.71
C ALA A 156 -2.07 6.14 -0.18
N GLY A 157 -1.72 5.18 -1.06
CA GLY A 157 -0.87 4.06 -0.74
C GLY A 157 0.62 4.41 -0.58
N ALA A 158 1.05 5.55 -1.13
CA ALA A 158 2.42 6.05 -1.07
C ALA A 158 2.69 6.94 0.16
N MET A 159 1.65 7.39 0.87
CA MET A 159 1.76 8.23 2.07
C MET A 159 2.50 7.63 3.28
N PRO A 160 2.51 6.31 3.56
CA PRO A 160 2.99 5.80 4.85
C PRO A 160 4.40 6.26 5.28
N PRO A 161 5.44 6.27 4.42
CA PRO A 161 6.75 6.81 4.80
C PRO A 161 6.69 8.27 5.27
N LEU A 162 5.92 9.11 4.59
CA LEU A 162 5.72 10.49 5.01
C LEU A 162 4.99 10.56 6.35
N LEU A 163 3.98 9.72 6.57
CA LEU A 163 3.27 9.67 7.85
C LEU A 163 4.19 9.28 9.00
N GLY A 164 5.09 8.31 8.80
CA GLY A 164 6.09 7.97 9.80
C GLY A 164 7.13 9.07 10.06
N TRP A 165 7.54 9.80 9.03
CA TRP A 165 8.43 10.95 9.21
C TRP A 165 7.76 12.09 9.97
N VAL A 166 6.52 12.42 9.56
CA VAL A 166 5.72 13.47 10.17
C VAL A 166 5.34 13.08 11.60
N SER A 167 5.17 11.79 11.93
CA SER A 167 4.90 11.38 13.30
C SER A 167 6.01 11.79 14.26
N GLU A 168 7.27 11.82 13.80
CA GLU A 168 8.42 12.25 14.61
C GLU A 168 8.57 13.77 14.64
N THR A 169 8.50 14.40 13.47
CA THR A 169 8.91 15.81 13.30
C THR A 169 7.76 16.81 13.42
N GLY A 170 6.53 16.38 13.14
CA GLY A 170 5.39 17.29 12.99
C GLY A 170 5.49 18.25 11.80
N GLN A 171 6.34 17.97 10.82
CA GLN A 171 6.65 18.88 9.71
C GLN A 171 6.62 18.18 8.34
N LEU A 172 6.22 18.93 7.31
CA LEU A 172 6.24 18.50 5.90
C LEU A 172 7.50 19.01 5.21
N GLY A 173 8.64 18.37 5.48
CA GLY A 173 9.91 18.61 4.78
C GLY A 173 9.89 18.06 3.35
N ALA A 174 10.95 18.33 2.56
CA ALA A 174 11.07 17.84 1.19
C ALA A 174 11.40 16.33 1.15
N GLU A 175 12.20 15.86 2.10
CA GLU A 175 12.69 14.49 2.26
C GLU A 175 11.55 13.45 2.37
N PRO A 176 10.53 13.60 3.24
CA PRO A 176 9.43 12.64 3.28
C PRO A 176 8.62 12.60 1.98
N TRP A 177 8.54 13.71 1.24
CA TRP A 177 7.89 13.72 -0.08
C TRP A 177 8.71 12.96 -1.13
N LEU A 178 10.04 12.92 -1.04
CA LEU A 178 10.86 12.04 -1.89
C LEU A 178 10.49 10.58 -1.69
N LEU A 179 10.28 10.15 -0.43
CA LEU A 179 9.86 8.77 -0.12
C LEU A 179 8.48 8.44 -0.72
N VAL A 180 7.55 9.40 -0.65
CA VAL A 180 6.23 9.29 -1.30
C VAL A 180 6.39 9.16 -2.81
N MET A 181 7.23 9.99 -3.43
CA MET A 181 7.47 9.96 -4.87
C MET A 181 8.05 8.62 -5.34
N ILE A 182 8.95 8.01 -4.56
CA ILE A 182 9.50 6.68 -4.89
C ILE A 182 8.36 5.65 -4.96
N ILE A 183 7.53 5.55 -3.91
CA ILE A 183 6.41 4.59 -3.90
C ILE A 183 5.37 4.93 -4.98
N PHE A 184 5.08 6.21 -5.18
CA PHE A 184 4.12 6.68 -6.17
C PHE A 184 4.57 6.33 -7.59
N ALA A 185 5.83 6.61 -7.97
CA ALA A 185 6.37 6.25 -9.28
C ALA A 185 6.53 4.74 -9.46
N TRP A 186 6.74 4.00 -8.37
CA TRP A 186 6.82 2.54 -8.36
C TRP A 186 5.47 1.84 -8.53
N THR A 187 4.38 2.48 -8.09
CA THR A 187 3.04 1.87 -8.05
C THR A 187 2.54 1.45 -9.45
N PRO A 188 2.62 2.29 -10.51
CA PRO A 188 2.17 1.91 -11.85
C PRO A 188 2.90 0.69 -12.45
N PRO A 189 4.25 0.64 -12.51
CA PRO A 189 4.93 -0.51 -13.12
C PRO A 189 4.73 -1.80 -12.32
N HIS A 190 4.57 -1.71 -10.99
CA HIS A 190 4.19 -2.86 -10.15
C HIS A 190 2.79 -3.38 -10.51
N PHE A 191 1.77 -2.52 -10.40
CA PHE A 191 0.39 -2.96 -10.55
C PHE A 191 0.01 -3.29 -11.99
N TRP A 192 0.54 -2.58 -12.99
CA TRP A 192 0.25 -2.88 -14.38
C TRP A 192 0.85 -4.21 -14.83
N ALA A 193 1.99 -4.64 -14.26
CA ALA A 193 2.50 -5.99 -14.47
C ALA A 193 1.51 -7.06 -13.96
N LEU A 194 0.90 -6.85 -12.79
CA LEU A 194 -0.19 -7.71 -12.29
C LEU A 194 -1.43 -7.64 -13.18
N ALA A 195 -1.81 -6.44 -13.62
CA ALA A 195 -2.99 -6.22 -14.45
C ALA A 195 -2.87 -6.93 -15.81
N ILE A 196 -1.69 -6.96 -16.41
CA ILE A 196 -1.42 -7.75 -17.64
C ILE A 196 -1.65 -9.24 -17.35
N ALA A 197 -1.07 -9.77 -16.27
CA ALA A 197 -1.20 -11.18 -15.91
C ALA A 197 -2.64 -11.60 -15.57
N ARG A 198 -3.47 -10.66 -15.08
CA ARG A 198 -4.84 -10.90 -14.60
C ARG A 198 -5.90 -10.17 -15.42
N LYS A 199 -5.59 -9.80 -16.66
CA LYS A 199 -6.47 -9.00 -17.53
C LYS A 199 -7.91 -9.55 -17.59
N ARG A 200 -8.06 -10.86 -17.79
CA ARG A 200 -9.38 -11.53 -17.88
C ARG A 200 -10.22 -11.39 -16.60
N ASP A 201 -9.59 -11.38 -15.43
CA ASP A 201 -10.32 -11.22 -14.16
C ASP A 201 -10.84 -9.79 -14.01
N TYR A 202 -10.08 -8.79 -14.49
CA TYR A 202 -10.50 -7.40 -14.49
C TYR A 202 -11.59 -7.12 -15.54
N GLU A 203 -11.51 -7.74 -16.72
CA GLU A 203 -12.57 -7.69 -17.74
C GLU A 203 -13.90 -8.23 -17.20
N LYS A 204 -13.89 -9.41 -16.58
CA LYS A 204 -15.10 -10.02 -15.98
C LYS A 204 -15.70 -9.17 -14.87
N ALA A 205 -14.88 -8.39 -14.18
CA ALA A 205 -15.30 -7.51 -13.10
C ALA A 205 -15.65 -6.09 -13.59
N GLU A 206 -15.59 -5.85 -14.91
CA GLU A 206 -15.87 -4.54 -15.54
C GLU A 206 -15.00 -3.41 -14.96
N VAL A 207 -13.78 -3.74 -14.51
CA VAL A 207 -12.84 -2.75 -13.99
C VAL A 207 -11.98 -2.25 -15.16
N PRO A 208 -11.99 -0.94 -15.47
CA PRO A 208 -11.35 -0.38 -16.66
C PRO A 208 -9.82 -0.26 -16.51
N MET A 209 -9.14 -1.34 -16.11
CA MET A 209 -7.69 -1.34 -15.98
C MET A 209 -7.02 -1.03 -17.33
N LEU A 210 -5.83 -0.43 -17.29
CA LEU A 210 -5.09 -0.05 -18.50
C LEU A 210 -4.98 -1.15 -19.57
N PRO A 211 -4.64 -2.42 -19.24
CA PRO A 211 -4.57 -3.48 -20.25
C PRO A 211 -5.94 -3.92 -20.80
N VAL A 212 -7.02 -3.65 -20.07
CA VAL A 212 -8.40 -3.92 -20.51
C VAL A 212 -8.83 -2.89 -21.56
N THR A 213 -8.57 -1.60 -21.28
CA THR A 213 -9.02 -0.48 -22.12
C THR A 213 -8.10 -0.18 -23.30
N HIS A 214 -6.77 -0.28 -23.12
CA HIS A 214 -5.76 0.12 -24.10
C HIS A 214 -4.89 -1.04 -24.61
N GLY A 215 -5.12 -2.24 -24.09
CA GLY A 215 -4.37 -3.43 -24.50
C GLY A 215 -3.02 -3.60 -23.79
N ASN A 216 -2.45 -4.80 -23.97
CA ASN A 216 -1.24 -5.20 -23.26
C ASN A 216 -0.02 -4.44 -23.76
N GLU A 217 0.11 -4.19 -25.08
CA GLU A 217 1.27 -3.51 -25.65
C GLU A 217 1.44 -2.08 -25.11
N PHE A 218 0.35 -1.30 -25.09
CA PHE A 218 0.38 0.03 -24.50
C PHE A 218 0.71 -0.02 -22.99
N THR A 219 0.12 -0.97 -22.27
CA THR A 219 0.38 -1.13 -20.84
C THR A 219 1.85 -1.48 -20.56
N LYS A 220 2.47 -2.34 -21.36
CA LYS A 220 3.90 -2.67 -21.24
C LYS A 220 4.77 -1.44 -21.51
N LEU A 221 4.41 -0.60 -22.48
CA LEU A 221 5.12 0.66 -22.76
C LEU A 221 5.05 1.60 -21.55
N CYS A 222 3.86 1.73 -20.94
CA CYS A 222 3.70 2.52 -19.73
C CYS A 222 4.51 1.94 -18.55
N VAL A 223 4.57 0.62 -18.39
CA VAL A 223 5.44 -0.03 -17.39
C VAL A 223 6.90 0.40 -17.59
N LEU A 224 7.43 0.30 -18.82
CA LEU A 224 8.79 0.71 -19.13
C LEU A 224 9.03 2.20 -18.85
N PHE A 225 8.12 3.07 -19.33
CA PHE A 225 8.24 4.52 -19.14
C PHE A 225 8.24 4.90 -17.66
N TYR A 226 7.33 4.34 -16.86
CA TYR A 226 7.32 4.61 -15.42
C TYR A 226 8.51 4.00 -14.68
N THR A 227 9.11 2.89 -15.14
CA THR A 227 10.38 2.41 -14.55
C THR A 227 11.54 3.37 -14.80
N ILE A 228 11.54 4.10 -15.93
CA ILE A 228 12.52 5.16 -16.19
C ILE A 228 12.27 6.35 -15.25
N ILE A 229 11.02 6.79 -15.10
CA ILE A 229 10.65 7.84 -14.14
C ILE A 229 11.06 7.45 -12.72
N LEU A 230 10.74 6.22 -12.31
CA LEU A 230 11.14 5.68 -11.00
C LEU A 230 12.65 5.73 -10.81
N THR A 231 13.42 5.41 -11.85
CA THR A 231 14.89 5.51 -11.80
C THR A 231 15.34 6.93 -11.53
N LEU A 232 14.77 7.93 -12.23
CA LEU A 232 15.08 9.34 -12.00
C LEU A 232 14.71 9.78 -10.58
N VAL A 233 13.54 9.37 -10.08
CA VAL A 233 13.10 9.67 -8.71
C VAL A 233 14.01 9.02 -7.68
N CYS A 234 14.47 7.79 -7.92
CA CYS A 234 15.43 7.06 -7.08
C CYS A 234 16.85 7.66 -7.08
N LEU A 235 17.18 8.60 -7.98
CA LEU A 235 18.43 9.34 -7.92
C LEU A 235 18.32 10.58 -7.02
N LEU A 236 17.10 11.12 -6.83
CA LEU A 236 16.89 12.36 -6.09
C LEU A 236 17.41 12.32 -4.66
N PRO A 237 17.21 11.27 -3.84
CA PRO A 237 17.73 11.25 -2.47
C PRO A 237 19.24 11.48 -2.38
N TYR A 238 20.01 10.94 -3.34
CA TYR A 238 21.44 11.18 -3.42
C TYR A 238 21.76 12.62 -3.85
N LEU A 239 21.07 13.11 -4.90
CA LEU A 239 21.32 14.44 -5.46
C LEU A 239 21.01 15.58 -4.50
N VAL A 240 20.01 15.41 -3.62
CA VAL A 240 19.67 16.42 -2.60
C VAL A 240 20.47 16.26 -1.30
N GLY A 241 21.40 15.30 -1.24
CA GLY A 241 22.20 15.03 -0.04
C GLY A 241 21.45 14.33 1.10
N MET A 242 20.29 13.72 0.83
CA MET A 242 19.54 12.92 1.80
C MET A 242 20.17 11.53 2.02
N SER A 243 20.91 11.02 1.04
CA SER A 243 21.64 9.75 1.11
C SER A 243 23.03 9.84 0.48
N GLY A 244 23.89 8.89 0.82
CA GLY A 244 25.25 8.74 0.35
C GLY A 244 25.42 7.77 -0.83
N TRP A 245 26.66 7.37 -1.04
CA TRP A 245 27.07 6.59 -2.21
C TRP A 245 26.63 5.12 -2.15
N ILE A 246 26.41 4.56 -0.95
CA ILE A 246 25.92 3.18 -0.80
C ILE A 246 24.50 3.09 -1.35
N TYR A 247 23.64 4.07 -1.01
CA TYR A 247 22.31 4.15 -1.60
C TYR A 247 22.37 4.27 -3.11
N LEU A 248 23.21 5.16 -3.65
CA LEU A 248 23.31 5.37 -5.09
C LEU A 248 23.66 4.08 -5.84
N LEU A 249 24.65 3.32 -5.37
CA LEU A 249 25.05 2.06 -5.99
C LEU A 249 23.93 1.02 -5.93
N VAL A 250 23.38 0.78 -4.74
CA VAL A 250 22.37 -0.27 -4.54
C VAL A 250 21.07 0.06 -5.28
N SER A 251 20.59 1.29 -5.15
CA SER A 251 19.41 1.81 -5.86
C SER A 251 19.62 1.80 -7.37
N GLY A 252 20.80 2.22 -7.84
CA GLY A 252 21.16 2.21 -9.26
C GLY A 252 21.12 0.81 -9.86
N MET A 253 21.76 -0.17 -9.21
CA MET A 253 21.74 -1.57 -9.65
C MET A 253 20.31 -2.15 -9.67
N ALA A 254 19.51 -1.87 -8.65
CA ALA A 254 18.12 -2.33 -8.58
C ALA A 254 17.28 -1.75 -9.72
N ASN A 255 17.44 -0.46 -10.03
CA ASN A 255 16.72 0.22 -11.11
C ASN A 255 17.15 -0.28 -12.50
N VAL A 256 18.45 -0.49 -12.75
CA VAL A 256 18.94 -1.10 -13.99
C VAL A 256 18.32 -2.49 -14.19
N ALA A 257 18.29 -3.30 -13.13
CA ALA A 257 17.66 -4.62 -13.19
C ALA A 257 16.14 -4.53 -13.46
N PHE A 258 15.45 -3.51 -12.94
CA PHE A 258 14.03 -3.28 -13.21
C PHE A 258 13.80 -2.87 -14.66
N ILE A 259 14.55 -1.91 -15.18
CA ILE A 259 14.47 -1.48 -16.59
C ILE A 259 14.71 -2.68 -17.51
N TYR A 260 15.73 -3.49 -17.27
CA TYR A 260 16.00 -4.70 -18.06
C TYR A 260 14.79 -5.65 -18.10
N LYS A 261 14.15 -5.89 -16.95
CA LYS A 261 12.95 -6.73 -16.86
C LYS A 261 11.75 -6.10 -17.56
N ALA A 262 11.55 -4.78 -17.45
CA ALA A 262 10.50 -4.06 -18.15
C ALA A 262 10.70 -4.10 -19.68
N THR A 263 11.94 -3.92 -20.17
CA THR A 263 12.29 -4.06 -21.58
C THR A 263 12.09 -5.49 -22.08
N LYS A 264 12.41 -6.50 -21.27
CA LYS A 264 12.12 -7.90 -21.64
C LYS A 264 10.62 -8.19 -21.64
N LEU A 265 9.84 -7.55 -20.75
CA LEU A 265 8.38 -7.64 -20.75
C LEU A 265 7.76 -7.10 -22.05
N MET A 266 8.32 -6.02 -22.63
CA MET A 266 7.92 -5.51 -23.95
C MET A 266 8.01 -6.57 -25.04
N LYS A 267 9.02 -7.44 -24.97
CA LYS A 267 9.33 -8.43 -26.02
C LYS A 267 8.61 -9.78 -25.85
N THR A 268 7.81 -9.96 -24.80
CA THR A 268 7.15 -11.24 -24.51
C THR A 268 5.66 -11.08 -24.25
N ASN A 269 4.88 -12.12 -24.60
CA ASN A 269 3.46 -12.23 -24.26
C ASN A 269 3.19 -13.17 -23.08
N SER A 270 4.25 -13.60 -22.38
CA SER A 270 4.14 -14.51 -21.24
C SER A 270 3.51 -13.81 -20.03
N LEU A 271 2.33 -14.29 -19.62
CA LEU A 271 1.66 -13.88 -18.38
C LEU A 271 2.48 -14.27 -17.14
N GLU A 272 3.22 -15.37 -17.22
CA GLU A 272 4.13 -15.79 -16.15
C GLU A 272 5.28 -14.78 -15.99
N TYR A 273 5.83 -14.28 -17.10
CA TYR A 273 6.86 -13.25 -17.05
C TYR A 273 6.33 -11.94 -16.45
N ALA A 274 5.10 -11.54 -16.77
CA ALA A 274 4.45 -10.39 -16.15
C ALA A 274 4.33 -10.55 -14.62
N MET A 275 3.98 -11.75 -14.13
CA MET A 275 4.01 -12.06 -12.69
C MET A 275 5.42 -12.01 -12.10
N ARG A 276 6.46 -12.46 -12.83
CA ARG A 276 7.86 -12.33 -12.37
C ARG A 276 8.28 -10.87 -12.23
N VAL A 277 7.82 -9.98 -13.13
CA VAL A 277 8.05 -8.53 -13.00
C VAL A 277 7.35 -7.96 -11.78
N PHE A 278 6.09 -8.35 -11.54
CA PHE A 278 5.33 -7.96 -10.35
C PHE A 278 6.04 -8.37 -9.04
N TYR A 279 6.51 -9.61 -8.94
CA TYR A 279 7.24 -10.06 -7.75
C TYR A 279 8.60 -9.38 -7.61
N PHE A 280 9.31 -9.18 -8.71
CA PHE A 280 10.57 -8.45 -8.70
C PHE A 280 10.40 -7.01 -8.21
N SER A 281 9.32 -6.32 -8.60
CA SER A 281 9.13 -4.93 -8.17
C SER A 281 8.93 -4.82 -6.65
N ILE A 282 8.37 -5.83 -5.98
CA ILE A 282 8.31 -5.89 -4.51
C ILE A 282 9.73 -5.91 -3.92
N TRP A 283 10.59 -6.78 -4.45
CA TRP A 283 12.00 -6.85 -4.03
C TRP A 283 12.77 -5.57 -4.34
N HIS A 284 12.54 -4.97 -5.51
CA HIS A 284 13.13 -3.67 -5.86
C HIS A 284 12.81 -2.61 -4.82
N LEU A 285 11.52 -2.45 -4.45
CA LEU A 285 11.12 -1.46 -3.46
C LEU A 285 11.75 -1.71 -2.09
N LEU A 286 11.77 -2.97 -1.65
CA LEU A 286 12.42 -3.37 -0.40
C LEU A 286 13.92 -3.03 -0.41
N ILE A 287 14.63 -3.34 -1.50
CA ILE A 287 16.06 -3.05 -1.65
C ILE A 287 16.31 -1.54 -1.58
N VAL A 288 15.51 -0.72 -2.29
CA VAL A 288 15.65 0.74 -2.29
C VAL A 288 15.45 1.33 -0.89
N PHE A 289 14.43 0.90 -0.15
CA PHE A 289 14.16 1.40 1.21
C PHE A 289 15.18 0.91 2.24
N ILE A 290 15.64 -0.35 2.13
CA ILE A 290 16.74 -0.87 2.97
C ILE A 290 18.02 -0.08 2.69
N ALA A 291 18.32 0.21 1.42
CA ALA A 291 19.50 1.00 1.07
C ALA A 291 19.45 2.40 1.68
N LEU A 292 18.29 3.09 1.65
CA LEU A 292 18.13 4.39 2.33
C LEU A 292 18.40 4.29 3.82
N PHE A 293 17.84 3.27 4.48
CA PHE A 293 17.98 3.07 5.92
C PHE A 293 19.43 2.76 6.32
N VAL A 294 20.08 1.83 5.60
CA VAL A 294 21.47 1.43 5.88
C VAL A 294 22.42 2.58 5.64
N ASP A 295 22.27 3.31 4.53
CA ASP A 295 23.16 4.40 4.16
C ASP A 295 23.05 5.60 5.13
N LYS A 296 21.87 5.83 5.72
CA LYS A 296 21.70 6.80 6.82
C LYS A 296 22.63 6.53 8.01
N ALA A 297 23.05 5.29 8.24
CA ALA A 297 23.99 4.98 9.32
C ALA A 297 25.45 5.38 9.00
N PHE A 298 25.76 5.74 7.75
CA PHE A 298 27.10 6.08 7.28
C PHE A 298 27.28 7.56 6.91
N ILE A 299 26.23 8.38 7.08
CA ILE A 299 26.22 9.84 6.86
C ILE A 299 25.87 10.57 8.15
#